data_AF-X5NZS2-F1
#
_entry.id   AF-X5NZS2-F1
#
_cell.length_a   1.000
_cell.length_b   1.000
_cell.length_c   1.000
_cell.angle_alpha   90.00
_cell.angle_beta   90.00
_cell.angle_gamma   90.00
#
_symmetry.space_group_name_H-M   'P 1'
#
loop_
_entity.id
_entity.type
_entity.pdbx_description
1 polymer ?
#
loop_
_entity_poly.entity_id
_entity_poly.type
_entity_poly.pdbx_seq_one_letter_code
_entity_poly.pdbx_strand_id
1 'polypeptide(L)'
;YSFPGRRIADAMVDLPFALPTAVAGIALTTLYVPNGWIGSLLMPLGIKVAYTPLGIVIALIFIGLPFVVRTVQPIMEEIDKEVEEVAATLGANRFQIIS
;
A
#
# COMPACT_ATOMS: atom_id res chain seq x y z
N TYR A 1 15.76 0.92 6.77
CA TYR A 1 15.51 2.38 6.89
C TYR A 1 14.30 2.73 7.76
N SER A 2 14.43 3.71 8.66
CA SER A 2 13.31 4.36 9.39
C SER A 2 13.12 5.79 8.88
N PHE A 3 12.30 5.98 7.84
CA PHE A 3 11.99 7.31 7.32
C PHE A 3 10.83 7.96 8.11
N PRO A 4 10.85 9.29 8.33
CA PRO A 4 9.75 9.99 8.99
C PRO A 4 8.49 9.84 8.12
N GLY A 5 7.48 9.13 8.64
CA GLY A 5 6.25 8.79 7.91
C GLY A 5 6.03 7.28 7.71
N ARG A 6 7.02 6.43 7.98
CA ARG A 6 6.90 4.97 7.89
C ARG A 6 5.68 4.44 8.64
N ARG A 7 5.44 4.93 9.86
CA ARG A 7 4.30 4.50 10.69
C ARG A 7 2.92 4.86 10.10
N ILE A 8 2.83 5.95 9.33
CA ILE A 8 1.58 6.35 8.67
C ILE A 8 1.38 5.48 7.43
N ALA A 9 2.43 5.26 6.63
CA ALA A 9 2.38 4.36 5.49
C ALA A 9 2.01 2.94 5.91
N ASP A 10 2.66 2.42 6.95
CA ASP A 10 2.36 1.10 7.52
C ASP A 10 0.89 1.03 7.99
N ALA A 11 0.38 2.07 8.68
CA ALA A 11 -1.02 2.13 9.10
C ALA A 11 -2.01 2.21 7.93
N MET A 12 -1.67 2.92 6.84
CA MET A 12 -2.49 2.96 5.62
C MET A 12 -2.54 1.60 4.92
N VAL A 13 -1.41 0.89 4.91
CA VAL A 13 -1.30 -0.46 4.35
C VAL A 13 -2.04 -1.46 5.22
N ASP A 14 -2.07 -1.29 6.54
CA ASP A 14 -2.79 -2.16 7.46
C ASP A 14 -4.29 -1.86 7.57
N LEU A 15 -4.73 -0.67 7.13
CA LEU A 15 -6.13 -0.23 7.15
C LEU A 15 -7.11 -1.27 6.55
N PRO A 16 -6.85 -1.90 5.39
CA PRO A 16 -7.75 -2.87 4.80
C PRO A 16 -7.90 -4.13 5.65
N PHE A 17 -6.88 -4.49 6.44
CA PHE A 17 -6.92 -5.61 7.37
C PHE A 17 -7.63 -5.29 8.68
N ALA A 18 -7.58 -4.02 9.10
CA ALA A 18 -8.26 -3.57 10.31
C ALA A 18 -9.79 -3.53 10.15
N LEU A 19 -10.29 -3.47 8.92
CA LEU A 19 -11.71 -3.43 8.62
C LEU A 19 -12.29 -4.84 8.42
N PRO A 20 -13.42 -5.18 9.07
CA PRO A 20 -14.18 -6.37 8.72
C PRO A 20 -14.57 -6.36 7.24
N THR A 21 -14.55 -7.52 6.58
CA THR A 21 -14.85 -7.64 5.13
C THR A 21 -16.17 -7.01 4.72
N ALA A 22 -17.22 -7.18 5.53
CA ALA A 22 -18.52 -6.53 5.30
C ALA A 22 -18.45 -5.00 5.38
N VAL A 23 -17.67 -4.46 6.33
CA VAL A 23 -17.48 -3.02 6.49
C VAL A 23 -16.66 -2.45 5.32
N ALA A 24 -15.62 -3.15 4.88
CA ALA A 24 -14.86 -2.77 3.69
C ALA A 24 -15.73 -2.73 2.43
N GLY A 25 -16.64 -3.69 2.26
CA GLY A 25 -17.60 -3.72 1.15
C GLY A 25 -18.55 -2.51 1.15
N ILE A 26 -19.11 -2.15 2.31
CA ILE A 26 -19.99 -0.97 2.44
C ILE A 26 -19.19 0.33 2.27
N ALA A 27 -17.98 0.42 2.82
CA ALA A 27 -17.11 1.59 2.69
C ALA A 27 -16.70 1.85 1.23
N LEU A 28 -16.24 0.82 0.51
CA LEU A 28 -15.91 0.94 -0.91
C LEU A 28 -17.15 1.30 -1.74
N THR A 29 -18.29 0.65 -1.47
CA THR A 29 -19.54 0.94 -2.17
C THR A 29 -19.98 2.40 -1.95
N THR A 30 -19.93 2.90 -0.72
CA THR A 30 -20.31 4.29 -0.39
C THR A 30 -19.34 5.32 -0.98
N LEU A 31 -18.04 4.99 -1.08
CA LEU A 31 -17.06 5.86 -1.75
C LEU A 31 -17.30 5.96 -3.26
N TYR A 32 -17.67 4.85 -3.91
CA TYR A 32 -17.81 4.78 -5.38
C TYR A 32 -19.22 5.05 -5.91
N VAL A 33 -20.23 5.10 -5.05
CA VAL A 33 -21.61 5.50 -5.43
C VAL A 33 -21.57 6.87 -6.11
N PRO A 34 -22.47 7.17 -7.08
CA PRO A 34 -22.50 8.47 -7.76
C PRO A 34 -22.44 9.69 -6.81
N ASN A 35 -23.09 9.63 -5.66
CA ASN A 35 -23.07 10.70 -4.64
C ASN A 35 -21.93 10.55 -3.60
N GLY A 36 -21.07 9.55 -3.76
CA GLY A 36 -19.90 9.30 -2.92
C GLY A 36 -18.71 10.16 -3.32
N TRP A 37 -17.71 10.26 -2.45
CA TRP A 37 -16.54 11.13 -2.69
C TRP A 37 -15.79 10.80 -3.98
N ILE A 38 -15.58 9.51 -4.29
CA ILE A 38 -14.86 9.10 -5.50
C ILE A 38 -15.83 9.03 -6.69
N GLY A 39 -17.04 8.51 -6.48
CA GLY A 39 -18.03 8.41 -7.55
C GLY A 39 -18.50 9.77 -8.07
N SER A 40 -18.61 10.80 -7.22
CA SER A 40 -19.02 12.16 -7.62
C SER A 40 -17.96 12.88 -8.46
N LEU A 41 -16.67 12.59 -8.23
CA LEU A 41 -15.57 13.11 -9.06
C LEU A 41 -15.49 12.43 -10.43
N LEU A 42 -15.89 11.16 -10.52
CA LEU A 42 -15.82 10.35 -11.74
C LEU A 42 -17.11 10.43 -12.58
N MET A 43 -18.24 10.79 -11.97
CA MET A 43 -19.52 10.99 -12.65
C MET A 43 -19.47 12.03 -13.80
N PRO A 44 -18.86 13.23 -13.64
CA PRO A 44 -18.76 14.19 -14.74
C PRO A 44 -17.91 13.69 -15.91
N LEU A 45 -17.06 12.68 -15.69
CA LEU A 45 -16.28 12.00 -16.72
C LEU A 45 -17.04 10.84 -17.38
N GLY A 46 -18.29 10.58 -16.96
CA GLY A 46 -19.11 9.47 -17.46
C GLY A 46 -18.69 8.09 -16.95
N ILE A 47 -17.72 8.01 -16.05
CA ILE A 47 -17.15 6.75 -15.55
C ILE A 47 -17.94 6.32 -14.31
N LYS A 48 -18.81 5.31 -14.47
CA LYS A 48 -19.46 4.64 -13.34
C LYS A 48 -18.48 3.63 -12.76
N VAL A 49 -18.06 3.82 -11.51
CA VAL A 49 -17.14 2.87 -10.86
C VAL A 49 -17.88 1.93 -9.92
N ALA A 50 -18.88 2.41 -9.16
CA ALA A 50 -19.70 1.52 -8.34
C ALA A 50 -20.40 0.43 -9.16
N TYR A 51 -20.34 -0.80 -8.66
CA TYR A 51 -20.97 -1.99 -9.26
C TYR A 51 -20.52 -2.32 -10.70
N THR A 52 -19.36 -1.81 -11.13
CA THR A 52 -18.75 -2.17 -12.42
C THR A 52 -17.56 -3.09 -12.23
N PRO A 53 -17.17 -3.88 -13.25
CA PRO A 53 -15.93 -4.66 -13.21
C PRO A 53 -14.70 -3.81 -12.85
N LEU A 54 -14.65 -2.56 -13.33
CA LEU A 54 -13.57 -1.63 -13.02
C LEU A 54 -13.51 -1.30 -11.53
N GLY A 55 -14.66 -1.03 -10.90
CA GLY A 55 -14.71 -0.81 -9.44
C GLY A 55 -14.31 -2.04 -8.64
N ILE A 56 -14.70 -3.24 -9.09
CA ILE A 56 -14.30 -4.50 -8.46
C ILE A 56 -12.78 -4.70 -8.57
N VAL A 57 -12.18 -4.43 -9.74
CA VAL A 57 -10.73 -4.52 -9.93
C VAL A 57 -10.00 -3.58 -8.97
N ILE A 58 -10.43 -2.31 -8.86
CA ILE A 58 -9.80 -1.37 -7.93
C ILE A 58 -9.97 -1.82 -6.47
N ALA A 59 -11.14 -2.32 -6.10
CA ALA A 59 -11.39 -2.88 -4.78
C ALA A 59 -10.44 -4.05 -4.47
N LEU A 60 -10.26 -4.96 -5.42
CA LEU A 60 -9.34 -6.09 -5.30
C LEU A 60 -7.88 -5.64 -5.19
N ILE A 61 -7.47 -4.61 -5.94
CA ILE A 61 -6.14 -4.01 -5.81
C ILE A 61 -5.97 -3.43 -4.40
N PHE A 62 -6.95 -2.68 -3.90
CA PHE A 62 -6.87 -2.08 -2.56
C PHE A 62 -6.78 -3.14 -1.46
N ILE A 63 -7.51 -4.24 -1.59
CA ILE A 63 -7.45 -5.38 -0.66
C ILE A 63 -6.13 -6.16 -0.82
N GLY A 64 -5.60 -6.29 -2.03
CA GLY A 64 -4.41 -7.08 -2.35
C GLY A 64 -3.07 -6.38 -2.07
N LEU A 65 -3.02 -5.06 -2.23
CA LEU A 65 -1.81 -4.25 -2.06
C LEU A 65 -1.11 -4.46 -0.71
N PRO A 66 -1.82 -4.58 0.43
CA PRO A 66 -1.20 -4.89 1.71
C PRO A 66 -0.45 -6.21 1.77
N PHE A 67 -0.95 -7.24 1.09
CA PHE A 67 -0.28 -8.54 1.03
C PHE A 67 1.04 -8.42 0.27
N VAL A 68 1.02 -7.74 -0.88
CA VAL A 68 2.22 -7.49 -1.69
C VAL A 68 3.26 -6.73 -0.88
N VAL A 69 2.86 -5.65 -0.18
CA VAL A 69 3.78 -4.86 0.64
C VAL A 69 4.40 -5.72 1.75
N ARG A 70 3.60 -6.51 2.48
CA ARG A 70 4.13 -7.39 3.54
C ARG A 70 5.05 -8.49 3.02
N THR A 71 4.92 -8.91 1.77
CA THR A 71 5.85 -9.86 1.14
C THR A 71 7.13 -9.18 0.66
N VAL A 72 7.05 -7.98 0.09
CA VAL A 72 8.21 -7.26 -0.46
C VAL A 72 9.05 -6.61 0.63
N GLN A 73 8.44 -6.11 1.70
CA GLN A 73 9.13 -5.44 2.80
C GLN A 73 10.28 -6.26 3.42
N PRO A 74 10.12 -7.53 3.82
CA PRO A 74 11.21 -8.32 4.37
C PRO A 74 12.32 -8.60 3.34
N ILE A 75 11.96 -8.80 2.07
CA ILE A 75 12.93 -9.03 0.99
C ILE A 75 13.81 -7.79 0.80
N MET A 76 13.19 -6.60 0.80
CA MET A 76 13.94 -5.35 0.69
C MET A 76 14.87 -5.14 1.90
N GLU A 77 14.40 -5.47 3.10
CA GLU A 77 15.23 -5.40 4.32
C GLU A 77 16.37 -6.44 4.34
N GLU A 78 16.22 -7.58 3.68
CA GLU A 78 17.26 -8.61 3.56
C GLU A 78 18.33 -8.22 2.54
N ILE A 79 17.93 -7.69 1.38
CA ILE A 79 18.86 -7.16 0.37
C ILE A 79 19.69 -6.00 0.93
N ASP A 80 19.04 -5.07 1.64
CA ASP A 80 19.76 -3.95 2.29
C ASP A 80 20.84 -4.46 3.26
N LYS A 81 20.54 -5.50 4.06
CA LYS A 81 21.51 -6.11 5.00
C LYS A 81 22.66 -6.82 4.29
N GLU A 82 22.36 -7.57 3.22
CA GLU A 82 23.38 -8.26 2.44
C GLU A 82 24.35 -7.25 1.81
N VAL A 83 23.84 -6.12 1.32
CA VAL A 83 24.66 -5.03 0.79
C VAL A 83 25.52 -4.39 1.88
N GLU A 84 24.99 -4.16 3.09
CA GLU A 84 25.79 -3.67 4.23
C GLU A 84 26.91 -4.66 4.62
N GLU A 85 26.63 -5.97 4.64
CA GLU A 85 27.61 -7.01 4.99
C GLU A 85 28.72 -7.15 3.93
N VAL A 86 28.38 -7.04 2.65
CA VAL A 86 29.36 -7.02 1.55
C VAL A 86 30.24 -5.77 1.63
N ALA A 87 29.67 -4.60 1.92
CA ALA A 87 30.46 -3.37 2.12
C ALA A 87 31.40 -3.48 3.33
N ALA A 88 30.94 -4.09 4.42
CA ALA A 88 31.76 -4.33 5.62
C ALA A 88 32.93 -5.28 5.35
N THR A 89 32.70 -6.36 4.58
CA THR A 89 33.76 -7.33 4.24
C THR A 89 34.78 -6.78 3.24
N LEU A 90 34.40 -5.80 2.40
CA LEU A 90 35.31 -5.06 1.51
C LEU A 90 36.08 -3.92 2.21
N GLY A 91 35.92 -3.75 3.53
CA GLY A 91 36.70 -2.81 4.33
C GLY A 91 36.11 -1.39 4.42
N ALA A 92 34.85 -1.18 4.05
CA ALA A 92 34.19 0.11 4.23
C ALA A 92 33.99 0.40 5.73
N ASN A 93 34.42 1.59 6.17
CA ASN A 93 34.23 2.02 7.56
C ASN A 93 32.73 2.26 7.83
N ARG A 94 32.27 2.11 9.08
CA ARG A 94 30.85 2.21 9.49
C ARG A 94 30.15 3.50 9.03
N PHE A 95 30.90 4.56 8.72
CA PHE A 95 30.37 5.82 8.19
C PHE A 95 30.08 5.82 6.68
N GLN A 96 30.67 4.91 5.89
CA GLN A 96 30.36 4.74 4.46
C GLN A 96 29.17 3.81 4.22
N ILE A 97 28.87 2.91 5.17
CA ILE A 97 27.79 1.92 5.06
C ILE A 97 26.41 2.57 5.32
N ILE A 98 26.37 3.68 6.08
CA ILE A 98 25.13 4.35 6.52
C ILE A 98 24.73 5.52 5.59
N SER A 99 25.50 5.81 4.53
CA SER A 99 25.22 6.90 3.56
C SER A 99 24.69 6.41 2.22
#